data_AF-A0A7S3CPQ7-F1
#
_entry.id   AF-A0A7S3CPQ7-F1
#
_cell.length_a   1.000
_cell.length_b   1.000
_cell.length_c   1.000
_cell.angle_alpha   90.00
_cell.angle_beta   90.00
_cell.angle_gamma   90.00
#
_symmetry.space_group_name_H-M   'P 1'
#
loop_
_entity.id
_entity.type
_entity.pdbx_description
1 polymer ?
#
loop_
_entity_poly.entity_id
_entity_poly.type
_entity_poly.pdbx_seq_one_letter_code
_entity_poly.pdbx_strand_id
1 'polypeptide(L)'
;STWRWTMGVKKNGQMVLKGSLKTHWIMYVTEMHLRINPVDPKCLSFAQKMENILIKLESKYVQPGFQFKRDYYGGKNPKTEVLRYNDPSIFYLKFVNGYERYYHMSVASWRTILADLQ
;
A
#
# COMPACT_ATOMS: atom_id res chain seq x y z
N SER A 1 -1.53 45.03 43.00
CA SER A 1 -1.85 44.11 41.90
C SER A 1 -0.56 43.53 41.35
N THR A 2 -0.22 42.31 41.75
CA THR A 2 1.08 41.69 41.41
C THR A 2 0.80 40.51 40.49
N TRP A 3 1.14 40.66 39.21
CA TRP A 3 1.03 39.60 38.21
C TRP A 3 2.15 38.57 38.44
N ARG A 4 1.77 37.34 38.78
CA ARG A 4 2.69 36.20 38.92
C ARG A 4 2.69 35.41 37.61
N TRP A 5 3.75 35.54 36.82
CA TRP A 5 3.96 34.72 35.63
C TRP A 5 4.30 33.29 36.04
N THR A 6 3.37 32.35 35.89
CA THR A 6 3.69 30.92 35.92
C THR A 6 4.38 30.56 34.59
N MET A 7 5.71 30.50 34.60
CA MET A 7 6.47 29.95 33.48
C MET A 7 6.08 28.48 33.30
N GLY A 8 5.35 28.18 32.22
CA GLY A 8 5.04 26.81 31.82
C GLY A 8 6.33 26.02 31.66
N VAL A 9 6.53 25.03 32.53
CA VAL A 9 7.74 24.21 32.54
C VAL A 9 7.81 23.41 31.23
N LYS A 10 8.83 23.67 30.40
CA LYS A 10 9.14 22.83 29.24
C LYS A 10 9.71 21.49 29.74
N LYS A 11 8.83 20.57 30.18
CA LYS A 11 9.16 19.17 30.48
C LYS A 11 9.33 18.39 29.17
N ASN A 12 10.53 18.45 28.60
CA ASN A 12 11.10 17.41 27.74
C ASN A 12 12.61 17.67 27.65
N GLY A 13 13.38 17.07 28.56
CA GLY A 13 14.83 17.26 28.65
C GLY A 13 15.65 16.52 27.58
N GLN A 14 15.03 15.57 26.88
CA GLN A 14 15.65 14.84 25.76
C GLN A 14 14.61 14.56 24.68
N MET A 15 14.96 14.87 23.43
CA MET A 15 14.14 14.59 22.26
C MET A 15 14.60 13.26 21.66
N VAL A 16 13.74 12.24 21.69
CA VAL A 16 14.02 10.95 21.04
C VAL A 16 13.62 11.03 19.57
N LEU A 17 14.60 11.10 18.69
CA LEU A 17 14.40 11.11 17.25
C LEU A 17 14.36 9.69 16.71
N LYS A 18 13.23 9.27 16.13
CA LYS A 18 13.05 7.95 15.48
C LYS A 18 12.73 8.05 13.98
N GLY A 19 13.00 9.21 13.38
CA GLY A 19 12.63 9.49 11.99
C GLY A 19 13.30 8.54 10.98
N SER A 20 14.60 8.27 11.16
CA SER A 20 15.39 7.42 10.27
C SER A 20 15.00 5.94 10.29
N LEU A 21 14.38 5.47 11.38
CA LEU A 21 13.94 4.08 11.54
C LEU A 21 12.56 3.82 10.91
N LYS A 22 11.86 4.86 10.44
CA LYS A 22 10.56 4.70 9.79
C LYS A 22 10.78 4.25 8.35
N THR A 23 10.71 2.94 8.12
CA THR A 23 10.61 2.36 6.79
C THR A 23 9.13 2.24 6.39
N HIS A 24 8.81 2.55 5.13
CA HIS A 24 7.51 2.28 4.55
C HIS A 24 7.68 1.29 3.40
N TRP A 25 6.87 0.23 3.42
CA TRP A 25 6.96 -0.91 2.49
C TRP A 25 6.82 -0.50 1.01
N ILE A 26 6.19 0.63 0.73
CA ILE A 26 5.92 1.13 -0.63
C ILE A 26 7.02 2.03 -1.18
N MET A 27 8.02 2.40 -0.37
CA MET A 27 9.06 3.36 -0.78
C MET A 27 9.82 2.94 -2.03
N TYR A 28 9.90 1.66 -2.35
CA TYR A 28 10.62 1.14 -3.51
C TYR A 28 9.71 0.62 -4.63
N VAL A 29 8.39 0.83 -4.53
CA VAL A 29 7.42 0.37 -5.51
C VAL A 29 7.11 1.49 -6.50
N THR A 30 7.20 1.17 -7.79
CA THR A 30 6.90 2.09 -8.90
C THR A 30 5.54 1.83 -9.51
N GLU A 31 5.15 0.57 -9.66
CA GLU A 31 3.85 0.18 -10.23
C GLU A 31 3.20 -0.90 -9.36
N MET A 32 1.89 -0.77 -9.17
CA MET A 32 1.09 -1.72 -8.41
C MET A 32 -0.20 -2.01 -9.16
N HIS A 33 -0.39 -3.26 -9.59
CA HIS A 33 -1.58 -3.68 -10.33
C HIS A 33 -2.34 -4.77 -9.54
N LEU A 34 -3.62 -4.51 -9.28
CA LEU A 34 -4.54 -5.48 -8.69
C LEU A 34 -5.46 -6.02 -9.78
N ARG A 35 -5.33 -7.33 -10.05
CA ARG A 35 -6.27 -8.07 -10.92
C ARG A 35 -7.16 -8.91 -10.04
N ILE A 36 -8.45 -8.60 -10.00
CA ILE A 36 -9.36 -9.17 -9.01
C ILE A 36 -10.48 -9.92 -9.71
N ASN A 37 -10.61 -11.21 -9.38
CA ASN A 37 -11.75 -12.01 -9.76
C ASN A 37 -12.92 -11.74 -8.79
N PRO A 38 -14.10 -11.29 -9.26
CA PRO A 38 -15.25 -10.96 -8.41
C PRO A 38 -15.87 -12.19 -7.73
N VAL A 39 -15.56 -13.39 -8.22
CA VAL A 39 -16.03 -14.65 -7.65
C VAL A 39 -15.31 -14.95 -6.32
N ASP A 40 -14.16 -14.32 -6.07
CA ASP A 40 -13.40 -14.48 -4.83
C ASP A 40 -13.64 -13.31 -3.86
N PRO A 41 -14.56 -13.45 -2.88
CA PRO A 41 -14.87 -12.38 -1.92
C PRO A 41 -13.70 -12.03 -1.01
N LYS A 42 -12.77 -12.97 -0.76
CA LYS A 42 -11.56 -12.70 0.04
C LYS A 42 -10.69 -11.68 -0.68
N CYS A 43 -10.50 -11.85 -1.99
CA CYS A 43 -9.72 -10.95 -2.83
C CYS A 43 -10.36 -9.56 -2.98
N LEU A 44 -11.69 -9.47 -3.05
CA LEU A 44 -12.41 -8.21 -3.02
C LEU A 44 -12.14 -7.43 -1.72
N SER A 45 -12.23 -8.11 -0.58
CA SER A 45 -11.96 -7.48 0.73
C SER A 45 -10.49 -7.02 0.87
N PHE A 46 -9.56 -7.76 0.30
CA PHE A 46 -8.14 -7.40 0.26
C PHE A 46 -7.93 -6.12 -0.55
N ALA A 47 -8.51 -6.06 -1.74
CA ALA A 47 -8.39 -4.90 -2.62
C ALA A 47 -8.94 -3.63 -1.95
N GLN A 48 -10.11 -3.72 -1.32
CA GLN A 48 -10.69 -2.58 -0.60
C GLN A 48 -9.78 -2.10 0.54
N LYS A 49 -9.16 -3.02 1.28
CA LYS A 49 -8.20 -2.68 2.33
C LYS A 49 -6.96 -2.00 1.76
N MET A 50 -6.44 -2.50 0.64
CA MET A 50 -5.28 -1.91 -0.04
C MET A 50 -5.56 -0.48 -0.48
N GLU A 51 -6.70 -0.23 -1.12
CA GLU A 51 -7.09 1.11 -1.55
C GLU A 51 -7.20 2.08 -0.38
N ASN A 52 -7.82 1.64 0.72
CA ASN A 52 -7.92 2.45 1.93
C ASN A 52 -6.54 2.78 2.53
N ILE A 53 -5.55 1.90 2.38
CA ILE A 53 -4.17 2.15 2.82
C ILE A 53 -3.49 3.15 1.89
N LEU A 54 -3.63 2.99 0.57
CA LEU A 54 -3.04 3.89 -0.42
C LEU A 54 -3.59 5.31 -0.33
N ILE A 55 -4.90 5.47 -0.12
CA ILE A 55 -5.54 6.79 0.02
C ILE A 55 -5.00 7.53 1.25
N LYS A 56 -4.68 6.81 2.31
CA LYS A 56 -4.15 7.37 3.57
C LYS A 56 -2.64 7.57 3.53
N LEU A 57 -1.96 7.10 2.49
CA LEU A 57 -0.52 7.10 2.42
C LEU A 57 -0.01 8.52 2.14
N GLU A 58 0.93 8.98 2.96
CA GLU A 58 1.57 10.28 2.72
C GLU A 58 2.48 10.21 1.50
N SER A 59 2.35 11.20 0.60
CA SER A 59 3.10 11.32 -0.66
C SER A 59 4.63 11.20 -0.48
N LYS A 60 5.17 11.60 0.69
CA LYS A 60 6.60 11.51 0.99
C LYS A 60 7.20 10.10 0.97
N TYR A 61 6.36 9.07 1.03
CA TYR A 61 6.80 7.66 0.98
C TYR A 61 6.53 7.00 -0.38
N VAL A 62 5.98 7.73 -1.33
CA VAL A 62 5.62 7.21 -2.67
C VAL A 62 6.64 7.71 -3.67
N GLN A 63 7.00 6.86 -4.62
CA GLN A 63 7.88 7.26 -5.72
C GLN A 63 7.17 8.24 -6.67
N PRO A 64 7.88 9.25 -7.21
CA PRO A 64 7.32 10.11 -8.23
C PRO A 64 6.95 9.27 -9.46
N GLY A 65 5.71 9.42 -9.94
CA GLY A 65 5.19 8.62 -11.05
C GLY A 65 4.64 7.25 -10.66
N PHE A 66 4.44 6.99 -9.36
CA PHE A 66 3.78 5.76 -8.90
C PHE A 66 2.43 5.54 -9.59
N GLN A 67 2.24 4.34 -10.16
CA GLN A 67 1.00 3.96 -10.82
C GLN A 67 0.29 2.86 -10.04
N PHE A 68 -0.96 3.15 -9.66
CA PHE A 68 -1.87 2.14 -9.14
C PHE A 68 -2.94 1.83 -10.19
N LYS A 69 -3.02 0.56 -10.61
CA LYS A 69 -4.09 0.08 -11.50
C LYS A 69 -4.90 -0.98 -10.79
N ARG A 70 -6.21 -0.93 -10.97
CA ARG A 70 -7.14 -1.92 -10.42
C ARG A 70 -8.07 -2.37 -11.53
N ASP A 71 -7.99 -3.65 -11.85
CA ASP A 71 -8.82 -4.30 -12.85
C ASP A 71 -9.78 -5.26 -12.17
N TYR A 72 -11.07 -4.93 -12.27
CA TYR A 72 -12.15 -5.85 -11.98
C TYR A 72 -12.59 -6.53 -13.27
N TYR A 73 -13.02 -7.78 -13.15
CA TYR A 73 -13.82 -8.43 -14.17
C TYR A 73 -15.04 -7.55 -14.52
N GLY A 74 -15.19 -7.18 -15.80
CA GLY A 74 -16.36 -6.41 -16.27
C GLY A 74 -16.10 -5.34 -17.33
N GLY A 75 -14.86 -5.15 -17.80
CA GLY A 75 -14.59 -4.26 -18.93
C GLY A 75 -14.86 -4.95 -20.26
N LYS A 76 -15.82 -4.43 -21.05
CA LYS A 76 -15.96 -4.72 -22.51
C LYS A 76 -14.78 -4.17 -23.32
N ASN A 77 -13.55 -4.30 -22.82
CA ASN A 77 -12.35 -3.79 -23.49
C ASN A 77 -11.54 -4.98 -24.00
N PRO A 78 -11.51 -5.23 -25.32
CA PRO A 78 -10.81 -6.37 -25.91
C PRO A 78 -9.27 -6.27 -25.84
N LYS A 79 -8.72 -5.14 -25.35
CA LYS A 79 -7.26 -4.89 -25.28
C LYS A 79 -6.64 -5.07 -23.90
N THR A 80 -7.47 -5.19 -22.85
CA THR A 80 -7.06 -5.53 -21.49
C THR A 80 -7.57 -6.93 -21.24
N GLU A 81 -6.66 -7.89 -21.05
CA GLU A 81 -6.95 -9.31 -20.83
C GLU A 81 -8.21 -9.50 -19.97
N VAL A 82 -9.31 -9.90 -20.61
CA VAL A 82 -10.56 -10.22 -19.93
C VAL A 82 -10.26 -11.39 -18.99
N LEU A 83 -10.18 -11.10 -17.69
CA LEU A 83 -10.10 -12.13 -16.67
C LEU A 83 -11.24 -13.14 -16.94
N ARG A 84 -10.96 -14.43 -16.88
CA ARG A 84 -11.94 -15.52 -17.01
C ARG A 84 -12.48 -15.90 -15.64
N TYR A 85 -13.64 -16.55 -15.61
CA TYR A 85 -14.32 -16.91 -14.36
C TYR A 85 -13.42 -17.72 -13.39
N ASN A 86 -12.50 -18.52 -13.95
CA ASN A 86 -11.53 -19.32 -13.19
C ASN A 86 -10.14 -18.67 -13.04
N ASP A 87 -9.94 -17.43 -13.50
CA ASP A 87 -8.63 -16.81 -13.41
C ASP A 87 -8.34 -16.41 -11.96
N PRO A 88 -7.09 -16.61 -11.50
CA PRO A 88 -6.72 -16.26 -10.14
C PRO A 88 -6.68 -14.74 -9.98
N SER A 89 -7.03 -14.26 -8.78
CA SER A 89 -6.75 -12.88 -8.39
C SER A 89 -5.25 -12.71 -8.12
N ILE A 90 -4.63 -11.76 -8.81
CA ILE A 90 -3.18 -11.52 -8.79
C ILE A 90 -2.90 -10.10 -8.31
N PHE A 91 -1.92 -10.00 -7.42
CA PHE A 91 -1.31 -8.74 -7.02
C PHE A 91 0.08 -8.64 -7.61
N TYR A 92 0.27 -7.66 -8.48
CA TYR A 92 1.55 -7.38 -9.15
C TYR A 92 2.20 -6.13 -8.56
N LEU A 93 3.50 -6.24 -8.30
CA LEU A 93 4.36 -5.15 -7.85
C LEU A 93 5.59 -5.05 -8.74
N LYS A 94 5.93 -3.82 -9.10
CA LYS A 94 7.18 -3.47 -9.78
C LYS A 94 8.00 -2.54 -8.89
N PHE A 95 9.29 -2.82 -8.80
CA PHE A 95 10.21 -2.08 -7.97
C PHE A 95 11.10 -1.14 -8.80
N VAL A 96 11.69 -0.13 -8.14
CA VAL A 96 12.59 0.85 -8.77
C VAL A 96 13.79 0.19 -9.47
N ASN A 97 14.28 -0.91 -8.92
CA ASN A 97 15.40 -1.69 -9.47
C ASN A 97 15.00 -2.63 -10.62
N GLY A 98 13.76 -2.57 -11.11
CA GLY A 98 13.25 -3.40 -12.19
C GLY A 98 12.80 -4.80 -11.77
N TYR A 99 12.87 -5.14 -10.47
CA TYR A 99 12.32 -6.41 -10.00
C TYR A 99 10.80 -6.38 -10.06
N GLU A 100 10.22 -7.55 -10.28
CA GLU A 100 8.78 -7.74 -10.36
C GLU A 100 8.38 -8.89 -9.46
N ARG A 101 7.25 -8.73 -8.76
CA ARG A 101 6.67 -9.77 -7.91
C ARG A 101 5.19 -9.94 -8.18
N TYR A 102 4.75 -11.20 -8.16
CA TYR A 102 3.38 -11.60 -8.35
C TYR A 102 2.93 -12.42 -7.14
N TYR A 103 1.82 -12.02 -6.53
CA TYR A 103 1.22 -12.74 -5.42
C TYR A 103 -0.18 -13.22 -5.80
N HIS A 104 -0.43 -14.50 -5.59
CA HIS A 104 -1.78 -15.04 -5.62
C HIS A 104 -2.53 -14.60 -4.36
N MET A 105 -3.49 -13.70 -4.53
CA MET A 105 -4.22 -13.08 -3.41
C MET A 105 -5.14 -14.06 -2.67
N SER A 106 -5.54 -15.14 -3.31
CA SER A 106 -6.34 -16.20 -2.69
C SER A 106 -5.53 -16.96 -1.63
N VAL A 107 -4.22 -17.13 -1.85
CA VAL A 107 -3.31 -17.90 -1.00
C VAL A 107 -2.58 -16.97 -0.01
N ALA A 108 -1.96 -15.91 -0.49
CA ALA A 108 -1.12 -15.03 0.31
C ALA A 108 -1.97 -14.03 1.11
N SER A 109 -1.80 -14.02 2.43
CA SER A 109 -2.41 -13.01 3.29
C SER A 109 -1.65 -11.68 3.17
N TRP A 110 -2.33 -10.55 3.43
CA TRP A 110 -1.67 -9.24 3.46
C TRP A 110 -0.47 -9.19 4.39
N ARG A 111 -0.56 -9.85 5.55
CA ARG A 111 0.54 -9.92 6.51
C ARG A 111 1.75 -10.67 5.94
N THR A 112 1.52 -11.73 5.19
CA THR A 112 2.59 -12.49 4.52
C THR A 112 3.28 -11.65 3.46
N ILE A 113 2.49 -10.94 2.65
CA ILE A 113 3.02 -10.03 1.62
C ILE A 113 3.83 -8.89 2.26
N LEU A 114 3.32 -8.29 3.35
CA LEU A 114 4.05 -7.25 4.07
C LEU A 114 5.37 -7.73 4.65
N ALA A 115 5.42 -8.94 5.22
CA ALA A 115 6.66 -9.50 5.77
C ALA A 115 7.72 -9.75 4.68
N ASP A 116 7.30 -10.00 3.44
CA ASP A 116 8.19 -10.19 2.29
C ASP A 116 8.63 -8.84 1.65
N LEU A 117 7.96 -7.74 1.98
CA LEU A 117 8.28 -6.39 1.53
C LEU A 117 9.09 -5.56 2.53
N GLN A 118 9.28 -6.07 3.76
CA GLN A 118 10.05 -5.43 4.84
C GLN A 118 11.50 -5.88 4.83
#